data_AF-A0A554GNG3-F1
#
_entry.id   AF-A0A554GNG3-F1
#
_cell.length_a   1.000
_cell.length_b   1.000
_cell.length_c   1.000
_cell.angle_alpha   90.00
_cell.angle_beta   90.00
_cell.angle_gamma   90.00
#
_symmetry.space_group_name_H-M   'P 1'
#
loop_
_entity.id
_entity.type
_entity.pdbx_description
1 polymer ?
#
loop_
_entity_poly.entity_id
_entity_poly.type
_entity_poly.pdbx_seq_one_letter_code
_entity_poly.pdbx_strand_id
1 'polypeptide(L)'
;MGAKNRRRSDKAGRPPMSSPGRPSVGRREHRQRFWGAIAQGMSSEDAGRAAGVSPVVGCRWFREGGGMPSCKLAPLTGRYLSFAEREEVAILHAQHLGVRAIARRLRRSAST
;
A
#
# COMPACT_ATOMS: atom_id res chain seq x y z
N MET A 1 13.73 6.63 -42.33
CA MET A 1 12.73 6.23 -41.31
C MET A 1 12.92 4.74 -41.01
N GLY A 2 13.63 4.40 -39.93
CA GLY A 2 13.98 3.01 -39.60
C GLY A 2 12.76 2.20 -39.14
N ALA A 3 12.62 0.98 -39.65
CA ALA A 3 11.54 0.08 -39.29
C ALA A 3 11.54 -0.16 -37.78
N LYS A 4 10.42 0.15 -37.11
CA LYS A 4 10.23 -0.15 -35.69
C LYS A 4 10.29 -1.66 -35.51
N ASN A 5 11.32 -2.16 -34.81
CA ASN A 5 11.46 -3.57 -34.46
C ASN A 5 10.23 -4.05 -33.69
N ARG A 6 9.34 -4.78 -34.37
CA ARG A 6 8.15 -5.39 -33.77
C ARG A 6 8.58 -6.55 -32.89
N ARG A 7 8.16 -6.55 -31.63
CA ARG A 7 8.40 -7.67 -30.72
C ARG A 7 7.53 -8.86 -31.17
N ARG A 8 7.96 -10.09 -30.90
CA ARG A 8 7.17 -11.29 -31.23
C ARG A 8 5.77 -11.27 -30.60
N SER A 9 5.62 -10.62 -29.44
CA SER A 9 4.33 -10.38 -28.77
C SER A 9 3.33 -9.60 -29.63
N ASP A 10 3.82 -8.73 -30.52
CA ASP A 10 2.98 -7.87 -31.35
C ASP A 10 2.24 -8.67 -32.43
N LYS A 11 2.67 -9.93 -32.68
CA LYS A 11 2.01 -10.86 -33.61
C LYS A 11 0.81 -11.58 -32.98
N ALA A 12 0.63 -11.52 -31.66
CA ALA A 12 -0.41 -12.27 -30.96
C ALA A 12 -1.84 -11.76 -31.21
N GLY A 13 -2.01 -10.60 -31.88
CA GLY A 13 -3.31 -10.01 -32.22
C GLY A 13 -4.14 -9.50 -31.03
N ARG A 14 -3.82 -9.92 -29.80
CA ARG A 14 -4.44 -9.47 -28.56
C ARG A 14 -3.88 -8.12 -28.09
N PRO A 15 -4.68 -7.29 -27.41
CA PRO A 15 -4.17 -6.09 -26.76
C PRO A 15 -3.09 -6.44 -25.71
N PRO A 16 -2.15 -5.52 -25.43
CA PRO A 16 -1.17 -5.69 -24.36
C PRO A 16 -1.87 -6.02 -23.03
N MET A 17 -1.32 -7.00 -22.31
CA MET A 17 -1.79 -7.29 -20.94
C MET A 17 -1.48 -6.10 -20.03
N SER A 18 -2.47 -5.68 -19.25
CA SER A 18 -2.26 -4.70 -18.19
C SER A 18 -1.35 -5.32 -17.13
N SER A 19 -0.16 -4.72 -16.95
CA SER A 19 0.71 -5.01 -15.81
C SER A 19 0.68 -3.78 -14.90
N PRO A 20 0.16 -3.88 -13.67
CA PRO A 20 0.07 -2.75 -12.74
C PRO A 20 1.44 -2.23 -12.26
N GLY A 21 2.55 -2.79 -12.75
CA GLY A 21 3.90 -2.38 -12.38
C GLY A 21 4.31 -2.86 -10.99
N ARG A 22 5.46 -2.36 -10.51
CA ARG A 22 5.97 -2.68 -9.18
C ARG A 22 5.12 -1.98 -8.12
N PRO A 23 4.64 -2.68 -7.08
CA PRO A 23 3.98 -2.03 -5.96
C PRO A 23 4.85 -0.93 -5.35
N SER A 24 4.24 0.18 -4.92
CA SER A 24 5.00 1.25 -4.27
C SER A 24 5.65 0.76 -2.97
N VAL A 25 6.82 1.31 -2.66
CA VAL A 25 7.42 1.13 -1.33
C VAL A 25 6.48 1.78 -0.33
N GLY A 26 5.97 0.98 0.62
CA GLY A 26 4.99 1.40 1.62
C GLY A 26 3.56 1.60 1.09
N ARG A 27 2.59 1.39 1.99
CA ARG A 27 1.15 1.60 1.72
C ARG A 27 0.71 2.98 2.18
N ARG A 28 -0.53 3.35 1.88
CA ARG A 28 -1.13 4.62 2.32
C ARG A 28 -1.00 4.82 3.83
N GLU A 29 -1.23 3.78 4.62
CA GLU A 29 -1.12 3.82 6.09
C GLU A 29 0.30 4.17 6.57
N HIS A 30 1.33 3.68 5.88
CA HIS A 30 2.73 4.05 6.19
C HIS A 30 2.99 5.52 5.86
N ARG A 31 2.47 6.02 4.73
CA ARG A 31 2.61 7.44 4.38
C ARG A 31 1.87 8.36 5.36
N GLN A 32 0.69 7.96 5.82
CA GLN A 32 -0.06 8.71 6.83
C GLN A 32 0.69 8.77 8.16
N ARG A 33 1.22 7.63 8.63
CA ARG A 33 2.07 7.58 9.83
C ARG A 33 3.33 8.45 9.68
N PHE A 34 4.01 8.34 8.54
CA PHE A 34 5.20 9.13 8.23
C PHE A 34 4.93 10.64 8.33
N TRP A 35 3.93 11.13 7.59
CA TRP A 35 3.63 12.57 7.57
C TRP A 35 3.03 13.06 8.89
N GLY A 36 2.33 12.21 9.64
CA GLY A 36 1.91 12.49 11.01
C GLY A 36 3.10 12.69 11.95
N ALA A 37 4.14 11.84 11.84
CA ALA A 37 5.38 11.98 12.59
C ALA A 37 6.17 13.25 12.21
N ILE A 38 6.26 13.57 10.92
CA ILE A 38 6.86 14.84 10.44
C ILE A 38 6.11 16.04 11.03
N ALA A 39 4.77 16.02 11.01
CA ALA A 39 3.96 17.10 11.58
C ALA A 39 4.14 17.27 13.10
N GLN A 40 4.60 16.23 13.79
CA GLN A 40 4.99 16.27 15.20
C GLN A 40 6.44 16.75 15.42
N GLY A 41 7.16 17.12 14.36
CA GLY A 41 8.53 17.63 14.43
C GLY A 41 9.62 16.55 14.38
N MET A 42 9.29 15.29 14.06
CA MET A 42 10.30 14.24 13.93
C MET A 42 11.18 14.45 12.70
N SER A 43 12.43 13.98 12.77
CA SER A 43 13.32 13.92 11.62
C SER A 43 12.77 12.99 10.53
N SER A 44 13.15 13.20 9.27
CA SER A 44 12.68 12.32 8.18
C SER A 44 13.15 10.87 8.30
N GLU A 45 14.27 10.63 9.00
CA GLU A 45 14.76 9.29 9.30
C GLU A 45 13.91 8.60 10.36
N ASP A 46 13.64 9.29 11.47
CA ASP A 46 12.85 8.76 12.59
C ASP A 46 11.39 8.59 12.19
N ALA A 47 10.83 9.52 11.43
CA ALA A 47 9.50 9.40 10.84
C ALA A 47 9.42 8.18 9.90
N GLY A 48 10.49 7.86 9.17
CA GLY A 48 10.60 6.64 8.38
C GLY A 48 10.50 5.38 9.23
N ARG A 49 11.27 5.32 10.33
CA ARG A 49 11.22 4.19 11.27
C ARG A 49 9.84 4.06 11.93
N ALA A 50 9.27 5.16 12.39
CA ALA A 50 7.93 5.21 12.99
C ALA A 50 6.83 4.74 12.02
N ALA A 51 7.01 5.00 10.72
CA ALA A 51 6.11 4.53 9.66
C ALA A 51 6.31 3.05 9.28
N GLY A 52 7.31 2.37 9.85
CA GLY A 52 7.64 0.98 9.54
C GLY A 52 8.40 0.80 8.22
N VAL A 53 9.14 1.82 7.77
CA VAL A 53 10.01 1.74 6.59
C VAL A 53 11.46 2.06 6.95
N SER A 54 12.39 1.71 6.07
CA SER A 54 13.80 2.07 6.28
C SER A 54 14.00 3.59 6.31
N PRO A 55 14.97 4.13 7.06
CA PRO A 55 15.26 5.57 7.11
C PRO A 55 15.46 6.21 5.73
N VAL A 56 16.15 5.51 4.83
CA VAL A 56 16.41 5.94 3.44
C VAL A 56 15.10 6.21 2.67
N VAL A 57 14.06 5.40 2.91
CA VAL A 57 12.73 5.58 2.31
C VAL A 57 12.03 6.79 2.92
N GLY A 58 12.14 7.01 4.23
CA GLY A 58 11.62 8.20 4.90
C GLY A 58 12.21 9.50 4.34
N CYS A 59 13.54 9.56 4.24
CA CYS A 59 14.24 10.69 3.62
C CYS A 59 13.81 10.90 2.16
N ARG A 60 13.60 9.82 1.41
CA ARG A 60 13.11 9.88 0.02
C ARG A 60 11.69 10.46 -0.05
N TRP A 61 10.76 9.98 0.79
CA TRP A 61 9.39 10.50 0.83
C TRP A 61 9.34 11.98 1.20
N PHE A 62 10.17 12.42 2.13
CA PHE A 62 10.26 13.84 2.49
C PHE A 62 10.63 14.71 1.28
N ARG A 63 11.67 14.30 0.53
CA ARG A 63 12.13 14.99 -0.68
C ARG A 63 11.09 14.95 -1.79
N GLU A 64 10.46 13.79 -2.04
CA GLU A 64 9.40 13.63 -3.04
C GLU A 64 8.19 14.51 -2.73
N GLY A 65 7.87 14.73 -1.45
CA GLY A 65 6.81 15.64 -1.00
C GLY A 65 7.22 17.11 -0.90
N GLY A 66 8.49 17.45 -1.13
CA GLY A 66 8.99 18.82 -0.94
C GLY A 66 8.82 19.32 0.50
N GLY A 67 8.87 18.43 1.49
CA GLY A 67 8.60 18.75 2.89
C GLY A 67 7.11 18.83 3.26
N MET A 68 6.19 18.57 2.33
CA MET A 68 4.75 18.61 2.56
C MET A 68 4.06 17.25 2.32
N PRO A 69 2.96 16.96 3.05
CA PRO A 69 2.22 15.71 2.88
C PRO A 69 1.71 15.49 1.45
N SER A 70 2.22 14.44 0.80
CA SER A 70 1.77 13.99 -0.53
C SER A 70 0.48 13.14 -0.49
N CYS A 71 -0.11 12.95 0.69
CA CYS A 71 -1.35 12.17 0.86
C CYS A 71 -2.26 12.77 1.94
N LYS A 72 -3.57 12.49 1.84
CA LYS A 72 -4.55 12.88 2.87
C LYS A 72 -4.24 12.19 4.20
N LEU A 73 -4.03 12.99 5.25
CA LEU A 73 -3.76 12.51 6.62
C LEU A 73 -5.03 12.13 7.40
N ALA A 74 -6.22 12.44 6.85
CA ALA A 74 -7.48 12.03 7.45
C ALA A 74 -7.54 10.50 7.67
N PRO A 75 -8.10 10.03 8.79
CA PRO A 75 -8.31 8.62 9.05
C PRO A 75 -9.03 7.93 7.89
N LEU A 76 -8.71 6.65 7.66
CA LEU A 76 -9.46 5.83 6.71
C LEU A 76 -10.88 5.64 7.25
N THR A 77 -11.88 5.72 6.36
CA THR A 77 -13.30 5.61 6.73
C THR A 77 -13.71 4.24 7.26
N GLY A 78 -12.80 3.27 7.29
CA GLY A 78 -13.08 1.90 7.73
C GLY A 78 -14.00 1.09 6.82
N ARG A 79 -14.55 1.68 5.74
CA ARG A 79 -15.53 1.02 4.85
C ARG A 79 -15.01 -0.28 4.23
N TYR A 80 -13.73 -0.34 3.91
CA TYR A 80 -13.08 -1.50 3.29
C TYR A 80 -12.02 -2.08 4.22
N LEU A 81 -11.66 -3.34 3.96
CA LEU A 81 -10.58 -4.01 4.67
C LEU A 81 -9.26 -3.24 4.49
N SER A 82 -8.64 -2.90 5.61
CA SER A 82 -7.26 -2.46 5.70
C SER A 82 -6.31 -3.60 5.27
N PHE A 83 -5.04 -3.28 5.06
CA PHE A 83 -4.08 -4.32 4.71
C PHE A 83 -3.90 -5.34 5.84
N ALA A 84 -3.79 -4.87 7.08
CA ALA A 84 -3.68 -5.74 8.26
C ALA A 84 -4.90 -6.66 8.41
N GLU A 85 -6.12 -6.14 8.19
CA GLU A 85 -7.33 -6.97 8.20
C GLU A 85 -7.29 -8.04 7.11
N ARG A 86 -6.81 -7.72 5.90
CA ARG A 86 -6.66 -8.74 4.82
C ARG A 86 -5.65 -9.82 5.19
N GLU A 87 -4.54 -9.46 5.84
CA GLU A 87 -3.56 -10.44 6.31
C GLU A 87 -4.14 -11.34 7.39
N GLU A 88 -4.85 -10.78 8.37
CA GLU A 88 -5.52 -11.55 9.41
C GLU A 88 -6.59 -12.48 8.82
N VAL A 89 -7.40 -12.02 7.86
CA VAL A 89 -8.34 -12.89 7.12
C VAL A 89 -7.60 -14.05 6.45
N ALA A 90 -6.48 -13.78 5.76
CA ALA A 90 -5.73 -14.81 5.06
C ALA A 90 -5.16 -15.86 6.02
N ILE A 91 -4.62 -15.45 7.16
CA ILE A 91 -4.09 -16.33 8.21
C ILE A 91 -5.22 -17.19 8.80
N LEU A 92 -6.33 -16.59 9.20
CA LEU A 92 -7.46 -17.31 9.80
C LEU A 92 -8.13 -18.26 8.80
N HIS A 93 -8.20 -17.86 7.53
CA HIS A 93 -8.69 -18.72 6.46
C HIS A 93 -7.76 -19.92 6.24
N ALA A 94 -6.44 -19.73 6.28
CA ALA A 94 -5.46 -20.83 6.20
C ALA A 94 -5.57 -21.79 7.40
N GLN A 95 -6.09 -21.32 8.54
CA GLN A 95 -6.43 -22.14 9.71
C GLN A 95 -7.81 -22.81 9.60
N HIS A 96 -8.47 -22.73 8.44
CA HIS A 96 -9.79 -23.30 8.16
C HIS A 96 -10.95 -22.73 9.00
N LEU A 97 -10.84 -21.50 9.48
CA LEU A 97 -11.97 -20.82 10.12
C LEU A 97 -13.01 -20.41 9.07
N GLY A 98 -14.29 -20.65 9.38
CA GLY A 98 -15.39 -20.18 8.56
C GLY A 98 -15.56 -18.65 8.60
N VAL A 99 -16.16 -18.08 7.55
CA VAL A 99 -16.35 -16.63 7.35
C VAL A 99 -16.94 -15.92 8.58
N ARG A 100 -17.99 -16.49 9.20
CA ARG A 100 -18.63 -15.90 10.40
C ARG A 100 -17.73 -15.92 11.64
N ALA A 101 -16.78 -16.85 11.74
CA ALA A 101 -15.81 -16.87 12.83
C ALA A 101 -14.76 -15.78 12.63
N ILE A 102 -14.25 -15.64 11.40
CA ILE A 102 -13.31 -14.58 11.00
C ILE A 102 -13.92 -13.19 11.25
N ALA A 103 -15.15 -12.97 10.79
CA ALA A 103 -15.84 -11.69 10.96
C ALA A 103 -16.01 -11.29 12.43
N ARG A 104 -16.37 -12.24 13.30
CA ARG A 104 -16.45 -12.01 14.76
C ARG A 104 -15.09 -11.63 15.35
N ARG A 105 -14.01 -12.29 14.92
CA ARG A 105 -12.64 -12.00 15.40
C ARG A 105 -12.18 -10.61 14.97
N LEU A 106 -12.53 -10.20 13.76
CA LEU A 106 -12.23 -8.87 13.21
C LEU A 106 -13.22 -7.78 13.68
N ARG A 107 -14.29 -8.14 14.40
CA ARG A 107 -15.40 -7.24 14.76
C ARG A 107 -16.00 -6.53 13.54
N ARG A 108 -16.14 -7.26 12.43
CA ARG A 108 -16.74 -6.81 11.16
C ARG A 108 -18.01 -7.59 10.85
N SER A 109 -18.81 -7.10 9.89
CA SER A 109 -19.89 -7.91 9.33
C SER A 109 -19.31 -9.05 8.50
N ALA A 110 -20.01 -10.20 8.45
CA ALA A 110 -19.58 -11.33 7.63
C ALA A 110 -19.68 -11.07 6.11
N SER A 111 -20.34 -9.98 5.71
CA SER A 111 -20.46 -9.49 4.34
C SER A 111 -19.41 -8.44 3.95
N THR A 112 -18.53 -8.04 4.89
CA THR A 112 -17.39 -7.17 4.61
C THR A 112 -16.34 -7.93 3.80
#